data_AF-A0A354V915-F1
#
_entry.id   AF-A0A354V915-F1
#
_cell.length_a   1.000
_cell.length_b   1.000
_cell.length_c   1.000
_cell.angle_alpha   90.00
_cell.angle_beta   90.00
_cell.angle_gamma   90.00
#
_symmetry.space_group_name_H-M   'P 1'
#
loop_
_entity.id
_entity.type
_entity.pdbx_description
1 polymer ?
#
loop_
_entity_poly.entity_id
_entity_poly.type
_entity_poly.pdbx_seq_one_letter_code
_entity_poly.pdbx_strand_id
1 'polypeptide(L)'
;MLGTSAAAVVGTMFAQPSRAAAPSPDAVTPALIEAARQEGKVSYYAAIELNVAERLGKMFEAKYPGIAVRVERSGAERIFQRIAQEQGSGIHAVDIAN
;
A
#
# COMPACT_ATOMS: atom_id res chain seq x y z
N MET A 1 -36.52 59.99 -2.57
CA MET A 1 -36.33 58.57 -2.21
C MET A 1 -35.60 57.87 -3.34
N LEU A 2 -34.27 57.69 -3.22
CA LEU A 2 -33.53 56.73 -4.02
C LEU A 2 -32.30 56.31 -3.21
N GLY A 3 -32.42 55.16 -2.54
CA GLY A 3 -31.37 54.58 -1.70
C GLY A 3 -30.44 53.72 -2.55
N THR A 4 -29.15 54.02 -2.49
CA THR A 4 -28.09 53.26 -3.19
C THR A 4 -27.93 51.91 -2.50
N SER A 5 -28.19 50.82 -3.24
CA SER A 5 -28.03 49.45 -2.75
C SER A 5 -26.56 49.07 -2.68
N ALA A 6 -26.11 48.59 -1.52
CA ALA A 6 -24.78 48.03 -1.35
C ALA A 6 -24.75 46.60 -1.95
N ALA A 7 -23.91 46.38 -2.95
CA ALA A 7 -23.65 45.05 -3.48
C ALA A 7 -22.63 44.34 -2.57
N ALA A 8 -23.05 43.25 -1.92
CA ALA A 8 -22.16 42.38 -1.16
C ALA A 8 -21.36 41.49 -2.12
N VAL A 9 -20.03 41.57 -2.06
CA VAL A 9 -19.12 40.65 -2.76
C VAL A 9 -19.11 39.34 -1.97
N VAL A 10 -19.83 38.33 -2.47
CA VAL A 10 -19.71 36.95 -1.98
C VAL A 10 -18.42 36.37 -2.54
N GLY A 11 -17.37 36.36 -1.73
CA GLY A 11 -16.11 35.70 -2.05
C GLY A 11 -16.33 34.19 -2.20
N THR A 12 -16.05 33.64 -3.38
CA THR A 12 -16.04 32.20 -3.64
C THR A 12 -14.83 31.57 -2.93
N MET A 13 -15.05 31.02 -1.74
CA MET A 13 -14.09 30.11 -1.13
C MET A 13 -14.04 28.83 -1.97
N PHE A 14 -12.97 28.63 -2.72
CA PHE A 14 -12.69 27.33 -3.33
C PHE A 14 -12.42 26.31 -2.22
N ALA A 15 -13.21 25.24 -2.18
CA ALA A 15 -12.93 24.09 -1.31
C ALA A 15 -11.60 23.46 -1.74
N GLN A 16 -10.59 23.53 -0.88
CA GLN A 16 -9.33 22.83 -1.11
C GLN A 16 -9.60 21.32 -1.09
N PRO A 17 -8.96 20.53 -1.98
CA PRO A 17 -9.11 19.08 -1.95
C PRO A 17 -8.65 18.57 -0.58
N SER A 18 -9.56 17.91 0.13
CA SER A 18 -9.22 17.20 1.36
C SER A 18 -8.22 16.09 0.99
N ARG A 19 -6.95 16.30 1.31
CA ARG A 19 -5.98 15.20 1.31
C ARG A 19 -6.38 14.29 2.46
N ALA A 20 -6.85 13.08 2.14
CA ALA A 20 -7.06 12.05 3.15
C ALA A 20 -5.76 11.91 3.95
N ALA A 21 -5.85 12.10 5.26
CA ALA A 21 -4.72 11.82 6.13
C ALA A 21 -4.35 10.35 5.96
N ALA A 22 -3.04 10.05 5.92
CA ALA A 22 -2.60 8.67 5.93
C ALA A 22 -3.22 7.98 7.17
N PRO A 23 -3.83 6.79 7.02
CA PRO A 23 -4.33 6.06 8.17
C PRO A 23 -3.21 5.88 9.19
N SER A 24 -3.54 5.99 10.48
CA SER A 24 -2.57 5.74 11.54
C SER A 24 -2.01 4.32 11.38
N PRO A 25 -0.71 4.07 11.65
CA PRO A 25 -0.15 2.74 11.57
C PRO A 25 -0.93 1.80 12.50
N ASP A 26 -1.53 0.75 11.94
CA ASP A 26 -2.21 -0.25 12.75
C ASP A 26 -1.20 -1.04 13.58
N ALA A 27 -1.54 -1.30 14.85
CA ALA A 27 -0.73 -2.16 15.69
C ALA A 27 -0.76 -3.60 15.14
N VAL A 28 0.38 -4.29 15.20
CA VAL A 28 0.42 -5.73 14.91
C VAL A 28 -0.30 -6.46 16.05
N THR A 29 -1.56 -6.82 15.84
CA THR A 29 -2.39 -7.51 16.84
C THR A 29 -2.28 -9.04 16.71
N PRO A 30 -2.57 -9.80 17.78
CA PRO A 30 -2.67 -11.25 17.69
C PRO A 30 -3.69 -11.71 16.63
N ALA A 31 -4.83 -11.02 16.52
CA ALA A 31 -5.85 -11.35 15.52
C ALA A 31 -5.35 -11.20 14.08
N LEU A 32 -4.54 -10.17 13.81
CA LEU A 32 -3.90 -9.97 12.50
C LEU A 32 -2.93 -11.12 12.18
N ILE A 33 -2.13 -11.55 13.16
CA ILE A 33 -1.18 -12.65 12.99
C ILE A 33 -1.92 -13.98 12.72
N GLU A 34 -3.00 -14.25 13.44
CA GLU A 34 -3.81 -15.45 13.23
C GLU A 34 -4.47 -15.45 11.84
N ALA A 35 -5.01 -14.32 11.38
CA ALA A 35 -5.53 -14.20 10.02
C ALA A 35 -4.45 -14.44 8.97
N ALA A 36 -3.28 -13.82 9.12
CA ALA A 36 -2.16 -14.01 8.19
C ALA A 36 -1.62 -15.45 8.20
N ARG A 37 -1.71 -16.17 9.33
CA ARG A 37 -1.42 -17.62 9.39
C ARG A 37 -2.43 -18.46 8.62
N GLN A 38 -3.71 -18.08 8.59
CA GLN A 38 -4.71 -18.76 7.77
C GLN A 38 -4.46 -18.55 6.27
N GLU A 39 -3.96 -17.38 5.87
CA GLU A 39 -3.50 -17.10 4.50
C GLU A 39 -2.21 -17.88 4.17
N GLY A 40 -1.30 -17.99 5.14
CA GLY A 40 -0.14 -18.91 5.14
C GLY A 40 1.04 -18.49 4.27
N LYS A 41 0.92 -17.43 3.47
CA LYS A 41 2.00 -16.93 2.61
C LYS A 41 1.93 -15.43 2.35
N VAL A 42 3.08 -14.85 2.04
CA VAL A 42 3.25 -13.48 1.53
C VAL A 42 4.06 -13.53 0.25
N SER A 43 3.55 -12.93 -0.82
CA SER A 43 4.20 -12.75 -2.10
C SER A 43 4.94 -11.40 -2.14
N TYR A 44 6.27 -11.46 -2.23
CA TYR A 44 7.15 -10.30 -2.14
C TYR A 44 7.95 -10.12 -3.44
N TYR A 45 7.57 -9.11 -4.23
CA TYR A 45 8.31 -8.70 -5.42
C TYR A 45 9.42 -7.71 -5.04
N ALA A 46 10.67 -8.11 -5.16
CA ALA A 46 11.80 -7.32 -4.66
C ALA A 46 12.64 -6.70 -5.78
N ALA A 47 12.84 -5.37 -5.75
CA ALA A 47 13.82 -4.68 -6.62
C ALA A 47 15.20 -4.53 -5.98
N ILE A 48 15.37 -4.94 -4.71
CA ILE A 48 16.65 -4.95 -4.01
C ILE A 48 17.48 -6.20 -4.37
N GLU A 49 18.70 -6.27 -3.80
CA GLU A 49 19.56 -7.44 -3.92
C GLU A 49 18.88 -8.70 -3.34
N LEU A 50 19.04 -9.85 -4.02
CA LEU A 50 18.28 -11.07 -3.74
C LEU A 50 18.56 -11.62 -2.33
N ASN A 51 19.83 -11.71 -1.92
CA ASN A 51 20.18 -12.24 -0.61
C ASN A 51 19.65 -11.36 0.52
N VAL A 52 19.61 -10.03 0.34
CA VAL A 52 18.98 -9.10 1.29
C VAL A 52 17.47 -9.38 1.39
N ALA A 53 16.77 -9.52 0.27
CA ALA A 53 15.34 -9.81 0.24
C ALA A 53 15.01 -11.18 0.89
N GLU A 54 15.79 -12.22 0.58
CA GLU A 54 15.61 -13.55 1.18
C GLU A 54 15.92 -13.54 2.68
N ARG A 55 16.93 -12.80 3.13
CA ARG A 55 17.23 -12.64 4.55
C ARG A 55 16.08 -11.95 5.28
N LEU A 56 15.48 -10.93 4.67
CA LEU A 56 14.29 -10.26 5.21
C LEU A 56 13.12 -11.25 5.33
N GLY A 57 12.87 -12.03 4.27
CA GLY A 57 11.85 -13.09 4.28
C GLY A 57 12.07 -14.09 5.41
N LYS A 58 13.28 -14.62 5.57
CA LYS A 58 13.61 -15.58 6.64
C LYS A 58 13.45 -14.99 8.04
N MET A 59 13.80 -13.71 8.24
CA MET A 59 13.57 -13.05 9.52
C MET A 59 12.07 -12.90 9.83
N PHE A 60 11.25 -12.63 8.81
CA PHE A 60 9.80 -12.58 8.95
C PHE A 60 9.22 -13.96 9.28
N GLU A 61 9.60 -15.00 8.54
CA GLU A 61 9.17 -16.39 8.79
C GLU A 61 9.54 -16.86 10.20
N ALA A 62 10.75 -16.52 10.68
CA ALA A 62 11.19 -16.84 12.04
C ALA A 62 10.38 -16.11 13.11
N LYS A 63 10.00 -14.84 12.85
CA LYS A 63 9.18 -14.04 13.76
C LYS A 63 7.71 -14.47 13.77
N TYR A 64 7.20 -14.91 12.62
CA TYR A 64 5.81 -15.33 12.43
C TYR A 64 5.73 -16.74 11.83
N PRO A 65 5.97 -17.78 12.65
CA PRO A 65 5.86 -19.15 12.19
C PRO A 65 4.47 -19.44 11.61
N GLY A 66 4.45 -20.19 10.50
CA GLY A 66 3.23 -20.53 9.76
C GLY A 66 2.91 -19.59 8.58
N ILE A 67 3.71 -18.55 8.35
CA ILE A 67 3.55 -17.63 7.21
C ILE A 67 4.82 -17.68 6.36
N ALA A 68 4.74 -18.26 5.15
CA ALA A 68 5.89 -18.38 4.24
C ALA A 68 6.09 -17.11 3.40
N VAL A 69 7.32 -16.69 3.14
CA VAL A 69 7.61 -15.54 2.27
C VAL A 69 8.15 -16.04 0.92
N ARG A 70 7.44 -15.69 -0.15
CA ARG A 70 7.84 -15.99 -1.54
C ARG A 70 8.48 -14.75 -2.15
N VAL A 71 9.81 -14.79 -2.24
CA VAL A 71 10.59 -13.69 -2.84
C VAL A 71 10.72 -13.91 -4.34
N GLU A 72 10.29 -12.91 -5.12
CA GLU A 72 10.51 -12.84 -6.56
C GLU A 72 11.31 -11.59 -6.89
N ARG A 73 12.62 -11.76 -7.13
CA ARG A 73 13.51 -10.64 -7.41
C ARG A 73 13.52 -10.31 -8.91
N SER A 74 13.34 -9.04 -9.24
CA SER A 74 13.48 -8.51 -10.60
C SER A 74 13.97 -7.05 -10.57
N GLY A 75 13.99 -6.35 -11.70
CA GLY A 75 14.26 -4.91 -11.76
C GLY A 75 12.97 -4.11 -11.53
N ALA A 76 13.07 -2.94 -10.90
CA ALA A 76 11.92 -2.12 -10.50
C ALA A 76 10.94 -1.82 -11.66
N GLU A 77 11.44 -1.42 -12.83
CA GLU A 77 10.59 -1.15 -13.99
C GLU A 77 9.79 -2.39 -14.41
N ARG A 78 10.43 -3.56 -14.42
CA ARG A 78 9.75 -4.81 -14.78
C ARG A 78 8.70 -5.20 -13.74
N ILE A 79 8.98 -4.98 -12.46
CA ILE A 79 8.03 -5.20 -11.37
C ILE A 79 6.83 -4.28 -11.56
N PHE A 80 7.06 -2.99 -11.80
CA PHE A 80 6.00 -2.00 -12.02
C PHE A 80 5.08 -2.39 -13.19
N GLN A 81 5.67 -2.74 -14.34
CA GLN A 81 4.89 -3.17 -15.52
C GLN A 81 4.13 -4.49 -15.27
N ARG A 82 4.73 -5.45 -14.56
CA ARG A 82 4.05 -6.71 -14.20
C ARG A 82 2.84 -6.44 -13.30
N ILE A 83 2.98 -5.61 -12.27
CA ILE A 83 1.87 -5.28 -11.37
C ILE A 83 0.73 -4.61 -12.13
N ALA A 84 1.05 -3.66 -13.02
CA ALA A 84 0.05 -3.00 -13.86
C ALA A 84 -0.71 -4.02 -14.73
N GLN A 85 0.00 -4.98 -15.31
CA GLN A 85 -0.60 -6.04 -16.12
C GLN A 85 -1.46 -7.02 -15.29
N GLU A 86 -0.96 -7.46 -14.13
CA GLU A 86 -1.67 -8.36 -13.22
C GLU A 86 -2.99 -7.70 -12.77
N GLN A 87 -2.93 -6.48 -12.26
CA GLN A 87 -4.10 -5.73 -11.80
C GLN A 87 -5.09 -5.44 -12.94
N GLY A 88 -4.59 -5.05 -14.12
CA GLY A 88 -5.42 -4.87 -15.32
C GLY A 88 -6.13 -6.14 -15.77
N SER A 89 -5.62 -7.31 -15.37
CA SER A 89 -6.21 -8.63 -15.64
C SER A 89 -7.00 -9.19 -14.44
N GLY A 90 -7.19 -8.41 -13.38
CA GLY A 90 -7.86 -8.86 -12.14
C GLY A 90 -7.05 -9.83 -11.29
N ILE A 91 -5.76 -9.98 -11.57
CA ILE A 91 -4.82 -10.83 -10.83
C ILE A 91 -4.18 -9.98 -9.71
N HIS A 92 -4.27 -10.47 -8.48
CA HIS A 92 -3.72 -9.81 -7.29
C HIS A 92 -2.64 -10.73 -6.68
N ALA A 93 -1.56 -10.95 -7.41
CA ALA A 93 -0.55 -11.95 -7.05
C ALA A 93 0.54 -11.44 -6.10
N VAL A 94 0.74 -10.12 -6.02
CA VAL A 94 1.73 -9.49 -5.15
C VAL A 94 1.06 -8.91 -3.90
N ASP A 95 1.72 -9.09 -2.76
CA ASP A 95 1.33 -8.45 -1.50
C ASP A 95 2.22 -7.23 -1.20
N ILE A 96 3.52 -7.35 -1.51
CA ILE A 96 4.53 -6.33 -1.23
C ILE A 96 5.45 -6.14 -2.43
N ALA A 97 5.71 -4.89 -2.79
CA ALA A 97 6.73 -4.51 -3.76
C ALA A 97 7.61 -3.37 -3.23
N ASN A 98 8.87 -3.33 -3.65
CA ASN A 98 9.82 -2.28 -3.28
C ASN A 98 10.75 -1.91 -4.44
#